data_AF-A0A8I0T179-F1
#
_entry.id   AF-A0A8I0T179-F1
#
_cell.length_a   1.000
_cell.length_b   1.000
_cell.length_c   1.000
_cell.angle_alpha   90.00
_cell.angle_beta   90.00
_cell.angle_gamma   90.00
#
_symmetry.space_group_name_H-M   'P 1'
#
loop_
_entity.id
_entity.type
_entity.pdbx_description
1 polymer ?
#
loop_
_entity_poly.entity_id
_entity_poly.type
_entity_poly.pdbx_seq_one_letter_code
_entity_poly.pdbx_strand_id
1 'polypeptide(L)'
;AEIGLSGGLFSNGDRFIAVGLRDQNTANADAVGKTWIMSLNGTSGLQFIARNRAQSNVGQLVINMPYSSGTLALQGTSGLAYKRDIKDADLAEAVNRIDALRMVNFVYNDDEQNRERFGIIAEEAELVAPQYIKHNSEEIADIMDDDGNKIGAETRDRPSVDNNPIVMDLLGYVKHLKAEIEMLKTALKGK
;
A
#
# COMPACT_ATOMS: atom_id res chain seq x y z
N ALA A 1 -41.98 4.47 8.96
CA ALA A 1 -41.37 3.35 8.21
C ALA A 1 -40.31 2.75 9.12
N GLU A 2 -40.46 1.49 9.51
CA GLU A 2 -39.47 0.79 10.33
C GLU A 2 -38.14 0.76 9.58
N ILE A 3 -37.08 1.24 10.22
CA ILE A 3 -35.71 1.10 9.73
C ILE A 3 -35.36 -0.36 10.00
N GLY A 4 -35.69 -1.23 9.05
CA GLY A 4 -35.38 -2.66 9.13
C GLY A 4 -33.86 -2.86 9.16
N LEU A 5 -33.30 -2.97 10.36
CA LEU A 5 -31.93 -3.42 10.57
C LEU A 5 -31.84 -4.90 10.19
N SER A 6 -31.35 -5.20 8.99
CA SER A 6 -30.95 -6.57 8.63
C SER A 6 -29.44 -6.71 8.74
N GLY A 7 -28.96 -6.87 9.97
CA GLY A 7 -27.60 -7.30 10.27
C GLY A 7 -27.62 -8.68 10.93
N GLY A 8 -26.55 -9.46 10.78
CA GLY A 8 -26.47 -10.77 11.40
C GLY A 8 -25.07 -11.36 11.43
N LEU A 9 -24.90 -12.33 12.35
CA LEU A 9 -23.76 -13.23 12.35
C LEU A 9 -24.11 -14.45 11.51
N PHE A 10 -23.21 -14.82 10.60
CA PHE A 10 -23.32 -15.97 9.73
C PHE A 10 -22.17 -16.92 10.04
N SER A 11 -22.50 -18.19 10.29
CA SER A 11 -21.49 -19.24 10.41
C SER A 11 -21.88 -20.38 9.48
N ASN A 12 -20.95 -20.84 8.65
CA ASN A 12 -21.09 -22.09 7.93
C ASN A 12 -20.00 -23.03 8.46
N GLY A 13 -20.42 -24.13 9.09
CA GLY A 13 -19.67 -24.95 10.05
C GLY A 13 -18.20 -25.21 9.77
N ASP A 14 -17.77 -25.24 8.49
CA ASP A 14 -16.37 -25.48 8.11
C ASP A 14 -15.75 -24.43 7.18
N ARG A 15 -16.48 -23.38 6.75
CA ARG A 15 -16.04 -22.52 5.62
C ARG A 15 -15.76 -21.07 6.01
N PHE A 16 -16.61 -20.47 6.85
CA PHE A 16 -16.39 -19.10 7.29
C PHE A 16 -17.26 -18.73 8.50
N ILE A 17 -16.77 -17.74 9.25
CA ILE A 17 -17.56 -16.95 10.20
C ILE A 17 -17.60 -15.52 9.64
N ALA A 18 -18.79 -14.92 9.59
CA ALA A 18 -18.95 -13.58 9.06
C ALA A 18 -19.95 -12.75 9.86
N VAL A 19 -19.74 -11.44 9.85
CA VAL A 19 -20.73 -10.44 10.25
C VAL A 19 -21.13 -9.69 9.00
N GLY A 20 -22.43 -9.47 8.80
CA GLY A 20 -22.89 -8.67 7.67
C GLY A 20 -23.99 -7.71 8.05
N LEU A 21 -24.00 -6.58 7.34
CA LEU A 21 -25.01 -5.55 7.39
C LEU A 21 -25.61 -5.39 6.00
N ARG A 22 -26.93 -5.28 5.93
CA ARG A 22 -27.64 -5.03 4.68
C ARG A 22 -28.58 -3.85 4.83
N ASP A 23 -28.44 -2.92 3.89
CA ASP A 23 -29.37 -1.83 3.66
C ASP A 23 -30.65 -2.37 2.99
N GLN A 24 -31.79 -2.21 3.66
CA GLN A 24 -33.10 -2.61 3.16
C GLN A 24 -33.78 -1.54 2.30
N ASN A 25 -33.16 -0.37 2.14
CA ASN A 25 -33.65 0.67 1.25
C ASN A 25 -33.70 0.15 -0.20
N THR A 26 -34.84 0.35 -0.86
CA THR A 26 -35.08 -0.07 -2.25
C THR A 26 -34.51 0.93 -3.26
N ALA A 27 -34.20 2.16 -2.85
CA ALA A 27 -33.51 3.12 -3.70
C ALA A 27 -32.10 2.61 -4.04
N ASN A 28 -31.81 2.53 -5.35
CA ASN A 28 -30.55 2.04 -5.90
C ASN A 28 -30.19 0.62 -5.42
N ALA A 29 -31.14 -0.32 -5.44
CA ALA A 29 -30.94 -1.70 -4.96
C ALA A 29 -29.78 -2.43 -5.67
N ASP A 30 -29.46 -2.05 -6.91
CA ASP A 30 -28.37 -2.62 -7.70
C ASP A 30 -26.99 -2.00 -7.39
N ALA A 31 -26.94 -0.93 -6.58
CA ALA A 31 -25.67 -0.31 -6.21
C ALA A 31 -24.83 -1.24 -5.32
N VAL A 32 -23.54 -1.29 -5.60
CA VAL A 32 -22.55 -1.94 -4.75
C VAL A 32 -22.42 -1.16 -3.44
N GLY A 33 -22.35 -1.86 -2.31
CA GLY A 33 -22.34 -1.23 -0.97
C GLY A 33 -23.69 -1.27 -0.25
N LYS A 34 -24.68 -1.96 -0.80
CA LYS A 34 -25.96 -2.26 -0.14
C LYS A 34 -25.86 -3.43 0.84
N THR A 35 -24.93 -4.35 0.61
CA THR A 35 -24.59 -5.41 1.56
C THR A 35 -23.10 -5.34 1.87
N TRP A 36 -22.77 -5.25 3.15
CA TRP A 36 -21.39 -5.30 3.66
C TRP A 36 -21.21 -6.56 4.48
N ILE A 37 -20.11 -7.27 4.24
CA ILE A 37 -19.79 -8.52 4.94
C ILE A 37 -18.32 -8.47 5.33
N MET A 38 -18.03 -8.75 6.60
CA MET A 38 -16.70 -9.07 7.11
C MET A 38 -16.65 -10.56 7.41
N SER A 39 -15.74 -11.30 6.79
CA SER A 39 -15.67 -12.76 6.94
C SER A 39 -14.26 -13.26 7.21
N LEU A 40 -14.13 -14.18 8.17
CA LEU A 40 -12.94 -15.02 8.36
C LEU A 40 -13.14 -16.30 7.55
N ASN A 41 -12.28 -16.54 6.58
CA ASN A 41 -12.30 -17.72 5.72
C ASN A 41 -11.02 -18.53 5.92
N GLY A 42 -11.14 -19.86 6.12
CA GLY A 42 -10.00 -20.75 6.33
C GLY A 42 -8.97 -20.79 5.19
N THR A 43 -9.34 -20.33 3.98
CA THR A 43 -8.46 -20.30 2.80
C THR A 43 -7.83 -18.92 2.54
N SER A 44 -8.43 -17.83 3.02
CA SER A 44 -8.05 -16.46 2.62
C SER A 44 -7.95 -15.47 3.79
N GLY A 45 -8.08 -15.92 5.03
CA GLY A 45 -8.01 -15.05 6.21
C GLY A 45 -9.20 -14.10 6.32
N LEU A 46 -8.94 -12.89 6.80
CA LEU A 46 -9.94 -11.83 6.94
C LEU A 46 -10.28 -11.20 5.59
N GLN A 47 -11.56 -11.05 5.28
CA GLN A 47 -12.05 -10.42 4.06
C GLN A 47 -13.13 -9.39 4.37
N PHE A 48 -13.14 -8.29 3.61
CA PHE A 48 -14.24 -7.33 3.56
C PHE A 48 -14.88 -7.36 2.18
N ILE A 49 -16.20 -7.44 2.14
CA ILE A 49 -16.99 -7.65 0.93
C ILE A 49 -18.10 -6.60 0.88
N ALA A 50 -18.20 -5.88 -0.23
CA ALA A 50 -19.35 -5.03 -0.55
C ALA A 50 -20.05 -5.57 -1.80
N ARG A 51 -21.35 -5.85 -1.70
CA ARG A 51 -22.20 -6.34 -2.80
C ARG A 51 -23.43 -5.46 -3.00
N ASN A 52 -24.11 -5.69 -4.11
CA ASN A 52 -25.47 -5.20 -4.28
C ASN A 52 -26.46 -5.93 -3.36
N ARG A 53 -27.71 -5.45 -3.32
CA ARG A 53 -28.73 -6.02 -2.42
C ARG A 53 -29.10 -7.46 -2.75
N ALA A 54 -29.05 -7.84 -4.03
CA ALA A 54 -29.32 -9.21 -4.49
C ALA A 54 -28.23 -10.22 -4.07
N GLN A 55 -27.18 -9.77 -3.37
CA GLN A 55 -26.01 -10.57 -2.98
C GLN A 55 -25.30 -11.20 -4.19
N SER A 56 -25.46 -10.59 -5.37
CA SER A 56 -24.77 -10.98 -6.58
C SER A 56 -23.29 -10.61 -6.46
N ASN A 57 -22.43 -11.39 -7.12
CA ASN A 57 -21.00 -11.08 -7.22
C ASN A 57 -20.71 -10.02 -8.30
N VAL A 58 -21.71 -9.63 -9.08
CA VAL A 58 -21.56 -8.62 -10.14
C VAL A 58 -21.21 -7.26 -9.51
N GLY A 59 -20.05 -6.71 -9.88
CA GLY A 59 -19.54 -5.44 -9.37
C GLY A 59 -19.07 -5.48 -7.91
N GLN A 60 -18.98 -6.66 -7.29
CA GLN A 60 -18.59 -6.79 -5.90
C GLN A 60 -17.19 -6.20 -5.64
N LEU A 61 -17.06 -5.46 -4.55
CA LEU A 61 -15.76 -5.10 -3.98
C LEU A 61 -15.35 -6.20 -3.00
N VAL A 62 -14.16 -6.74 -3.17
CA VAL A 62 -13.54 -7.68 -2.21
C VAL A 62 -12.18 -7.17 -1.82
N ILE A 63 -11.97 -6.98 -0.52
CA ILE A 63 -10.67 -6.70 0.08
C ILE A 63 -10.28 -7.96 0.84
N ASN A 64 -9.26 -8.66 0.34
CA ASN A 64 -8.63 -9.75 1.06
C ASN A 64 -7.49 -9.19 1.89
N MET A 65 -7.53 -9.37 3.20
CA MET A 65 -6.41 -9.01 4.06
C MET A 65 -5.30 -10.05 3.90
N PRO A 66 -4.03 -9.64 3.91
CA PRO A 66 -2.92 -10.58 3.88
C PRO A 66 -2.97 -11.49 5.12
N TYR A 67 -2.67 -12.77 4.91
CA TYR A 67 -2.60 -13.77 5.99
C TYR A 67 -1.22 -13.79 6.68
N SER A 68 -0.21 -13.19 6.04
CA SER A 68 1.14 -12.99 6.56
C SER A 68 1.37 -11.53 6.97
N SER A 69 2.34 -11.27 7.85
CA SER A 69 2.79 -9.91 8.14
C SER A 69 3.18 -9.17 6.84
N GLY A 70 2.69 -7.95 6.67
CA GLY A 70 2.90 -7.13 5.47
C GLY A 70 1.90 -5.99 5.34
N THR A 71 2.16 -5.06 4.42
CA THR A 71 1.34 -3.86 4.19
C THR A 71 0.31 -4.08 3.07
N LEU A 72 -0.96 -3.68 3.28
CA LEU A 72 -1.98 -3.65 2.23
C LEU A 72 -1.68 -2.50 1.26
N ALA A 73 -1.16 -2.82 0.07
CA ALA A 73 -0.87 -1.83 -0.97
C ALA A 73 -2.12 -1.53 -1.82
N LEU A 74 -2.88 -0.50 -1.43
CA LEU A 74 -3.91 0.09 -2.28
C LEU A 74 -3.25 0.81 -3.45
N GLN A 75 -3.78 0.66 -4.67
CA GLN A 75 -3.24 1.35 -5.84
C GLN A 75 -3.27 2.88 -5.64
N GLY A 76 -2.17 3.54 -6.02
CA GLY A 76 -2.07 5.00 -5.88
C GLY A 76 -3.05 5.75 -6.78
N THR A 77 -3.83 6.67 -6.21
CA THR A 77 -4.70 7.57 -6.96
C THR A 77 -3.87 8.49 -7.87
N SER A 78 -4.08 8.43 -9.20
CA SER A 78 -3.24 9.13 -10.18
C SER A 78 -4.00 9.96 -11.23
N GLY A 79 -5.32 10.13 -11.05
CA GLY A 79 -6.18 10.87 -12.00
C GLY A 79 -5.93 12.38 -12.01
N LEU A 80 -6.18 13.03 -13.16
CA LEU A 80 -5.98 14.48 -13.37
C LEU A 80 -6.73 15.33 -12.33
N ALA A 81 -7.96 14.95 -11.99
CA ALA A 81 -8.79 15.65 -11.01
C ALA A 81 -8.20 15.68 -9.59
N TYR A 82 -7.21 14.83 -9.30
CA TYR A 82 -6.55 14.73 -8.00
C TYR A 82 -5.16 15.41 -8.00
N LYS A 83 -4.79 16.10 -9.08
CA LYS A 83 -3.47 16.72 -9.28
C LYS A 83 -3.62 18.19 -9.67
N ARG A 84 -2.66 19.00 -9.25
CA ARG A 84 -2.54 20.43 -9.60
C ARG A 84 -1.11 20.73 -10.04
N ASP A 85 -0.90 21.89 -10.68
CA ASP A 85 0.43 22.40 -11.05
C ASP A 85 1.28 21.40 -11.86
N ILE A 86 0.64 20.73 -12.81
CA ILE A 86 1.28 19.70 -13.64
C ILE A 86 2.20 20.37 -14.66
N LYS A 87 3.49 20.08 -14.54
CA LYS A 87 4.56 20.54 -15.44
C LYS A 87 5.46 19.37 -15.79
N ASP A 88 6.19 19.50 -16.89
CA ASP A 88 7.20 18.50 -17.26
C ASP A 88 8.29 18.43 -16.18
N ALA A 89 8.69 17.20 -15.84
CA ALA A 89 9.72 16.95 -14.85
C ALA A 89 11.11 17.09 -15.48
N ASP A 90 12.05 17.67 -14.73
CA ASP A 90 13.47 17.62 -15.09
C ASP A 90 14.02 16.23 -14.77
N LEU A 91 14.40 15.50 -15.83
CA LEU A 91 14.94 14.16 -15.69
C LEU A 91 16.33 14.14 -15.02
N ALA A 92 17.06 15.25 -15.04
CA ALA A 92 18.35 15.35 -14.36
C ALA A 92 18.19 15.25 -12.83
N GLU A 93 17.07 15.73 -12.27
CA GLU A 93 16.80 15.56 -10.83
C GLU A 93 16.62 14.09 -10.45
N ALA A 94 15.97 13.29 -11.31
CA ALA A 94 15.82 11.86 -11.10
C ALA A 94 17.18 11.15 -11.16
N VAL A 95 18.06 11.56 -12.09
CA VAL A 95 19.44 11.06 -12.17
C VAL A 95 20.21 11.37 -10.88
N ASN A 96 20.22 12.63 -10.46
CA ASN A 96 20.93 13.06 -9.26
C ASN A 96 20.48 12.30 -8.00
N ARG A 97 19.17 12.05 -7.85
CA ARG A 97 18.64 11.30 -6.71
C ARG A 97 19.06 9.84 -6.73
N ILE A 98 18.98 9.17 -7.88
CA ILE A 98 19.37 7.76 -8.01
C ILE A 98 20.88 7.59 -7.81
N ASP A 99 21.70 8.46 -8.38
CA ASP A 99 23.17 8.41 -8.27
C ASP A 99 23.66 8.70 -6.84
N ALA A 100 22.92 9.49 -6.07
CA ALA A 100 23.24 9.79 -4.68
C ALA A 100 22.92 8.62 -3.72
N LEU A 101 22.19 7.59 -4.16
CA LEU A 101 21.87 6.45 -3.32
C LEU A 101 23.08 5.53 -3.12
N ARG A 102 23.39 5.23 -1.86
CA ARG A 102 24.36 4.19 -1.53
C ARG A 102 23.69 2.81 -1.58
N MET A 103 24.11 2.00 -2.55
CA MET A 103 23.70 0.60 -2.67
C MET A 103 24.51 -0.26 -1.70
N VAL A 104 23.83 -1.09 -0.93
CA VAL A 104 24.45 -1.92 0.11
C VAL A 104 23.97 -3.36 0.04
N ASN A 105 24.81 -4.25 0.54
CA ASN A 105 24.42 -5.59 0.92
C ASN A 105 24.22 -5.64 2.44
N PHE A 106 23.17 -6.32 2.90
CA PHE A 106 22.87 -6.46 4.32
C PHE A 106 22.21 -7.82 4.62
N VAL A 107 22.19 -8.18 5.89
CA VAL A 107 21.49 -9.35 6.44
C VAL A 107 20.58 -8.85 7.55
N TYR A 108 19.33 -9.33 7.60
CA TYR A 108 18.44 -8.97 8.71
C TYR A 108 18.89 -9.65 10.00
N ASN A 109 18.79 -8.94 11.13
CA ASN A 109 19.21 -9.45 12.43
C ASN A 109 18.47 -10.74 12.86
N ASP A 110 17.26 -10.96 12.36
CA ASP A 110 16.42 -12.13 12.64
C ASP A 110 16.55 -13.25 11.58
N ASP A 111 17.40 -13.08 10.55
CA ASP A 111 17.61 -14.08 9.51
C ASP A 111 18.67 -15.11 9.91
N GLU A 112 18.25 -16.17 10.60
CA GLU A 112 19.12 -17.29 11.02
C GLU A 112 19.87 -17.96 9.84
N GLN A 113 19.35 -17.85 8.62
CA GLN A 113 19.97 -18.40 7.42
C GLN A 113 21.05 -17.48 6.82
N ASN A 114 21.30 -16.31 7.42
CA ASN A 114 22.31 -15.33 6.99
C ASN A 114 22.25 -14.99 5.50
N ARG A 115 21.03 -14.89 4.95
CA ARG A 115 20.85 -14.65 3.51
C ARG A 115 21.11 -13.18 3.22
N GLU A 116 22.12 -12.92 2.38
CA GLU A 116 22.43 -11.56 1.93
C GLU A 116 21.27 -10.97 1.09
N ARG A 117 21.00 -9.69 1.30
CA ARG A 117 20.05 -8.87 0.53
C ARG A 117 20.78 -7.67 -0.03
N PHE A 118 20.37 -7.25 -1.22
CA PHE A 118 20.81 -6.00 -1.84
C PHE A 118 19.72 -4.94 -1.67
N GLY A 119 20.11 -3.72 -1.32
CA GLY A 119 19.16 -2.61 -1.20
C GLY A 119 19.83 -1.31 -0.76
N ILE A 120 19.04 -0.48 -0.07
CA ILE A 120 19.44 0.84 0.45
C ILE A 120 19.10 0.93 1.93
N ILE A 121 19.83 1.77 2.67
CA ILE A 121 19.51 2.10 4.06
C ILE A 121 18.54 3.28 4.07
N ALA A 122 17.43 3.16 4.80
CA ALA A 122 16.35 4.14 4.76
C ALA A 122 16.83 5.52 5.23
N GLU A 123 17.52 5.58 6.36
CA GLU A 123 18.03 6.79 6.98
C GLU A 123 19.06 7.51 6.10
N GLU A 124 19.85 6.77 5.32
CA GLU A 124 20.81 7.35 4.37
C GLU A 124 20.11 7.87 3.12
N ALA A 125 19.14 7.10 2.58
CA ALA A 125 18.37 7.48 1.41
C ALA A 125 17.50 8.72 1.67
N GLU A 126 16.99 8.88 2.90
CA GLU A 126 16.16 10.02 3.29
C GLU A 126 16.91 11.36 3.18
N LEU A 127 18.23 11.38 3.44
CA LEU A 127 19.05 12.60 3.35
C LEU A 127 19.11 13.17 1.92
N VAL A 128 19.03 12.29 0.91
CA VAL A 128 19.19 12.66 -0.50
C VAL A 128 17.86 12.68 -1.26
N ALA A 129 16.91 11.84 -0.85
CA ALA A 129 15.60 11.70 -1.46
C ALA A 129 14.55 11.35 -0.39
N PRO A 130 14.10 12.34 0.42
CA PRO A 130 13.15 12.11 1.51
C PRO A 130 11.88 11.40 1.06
N GLN A 131 11.44 11.63 -0.18
CA GLN A 131 10.23 11.01 -0.74
C GLN A 131 10.32 9.48 -0.88
N TYR A 132 11.50 8.89 -0.83
CA TYR A 132 11.67 7.44 -0.88
C TYR A 132 11.31 6.76 0.43
N ILE A 133 11.23 7.50 1.54
CA ILE A 133 11.02 6.93 2.86
C ILE A 133 9.66 7.38 3.41
N LYS A 134 8.93 6.42 3.97
CA LYS A 134 7.71 6.63 4.72
C LYS A 134 7.96 6.33 6.18
N HIS A 135 7.57 7.28 7.03
CA HIS A 135 7.59 7.10 8.48
C HIS A 135 6.24 6.55 8.91
N ASN A 136 6.28 5.39 9.57
CA ASN A 136 5.12 4.78 10.17
C ASN A 136 5.34 4.70 11.67
N SER A 137 4.35 5.14 12.44
CA SER A 137 4.37 4.98 13.90
C SER A 137 4.01 3.53 14.23
N GLU A 138 4.97 2.78 14.78
CA GLU A 138 4.80 1.41 15.24
C GLU A 138 4.59 1.41 16.75
N GLU A 139 3.43 0.94 17.24
CA GLU A 139 3.21 0.71 18.66
C GLU A 139 4.11 -0.43 19.15
N ILE A 140 5.01 -0.13 20.10
CA ILE A 140 5.97 -1.08 20.65
C ILE A 140 5.61 -1.57 22.05
N ALA A 141 4.84 -0.79 22.82
CA ALA A 141 4.36 -1.17 24.14
C ALA A 141 3.07 -0.43 24.49
N ASP A 142 2.18 -1.09 25.25
CA ASP A 142 1.01 -0.43 25.81
C ASP A 142 1.39 0.34 27.07
N ILE A 143 0.87 1.56 27.20
CA ILE A 143 0.94 2.35 28.43
C ILE A 143 -0.35 2.06 29.20
N MET A 144 -0.22 1.44 30.38
CA MET A 144 -1.33 1.09 31.26
C MET A 144 -1.42 2.08 32.42
N ASP A 145 -2.63 2.32 32.94
CA ASP A 145 -2.83 2.97 34.24
C ASP A 145 -2.64 1.96 35.40
N ASP A 146 -2.71 2.47 36.64
CA ASP A 146 -2.56 1.68 37.86
C ASP A 146 -3.65 0.59 38.03
N ASP A 147 -4.78 0.74 37.32
CA ASP A 147 -5.91 -0.19 37.32
C ASP A 147 -5.81 -1.23 36.17
N GLY A 148 -4.74 -1.18 35.38
CA GLY A 148 -4.46 -2.10 34.28
C GLY A 148 -5.21 -1.79 32.97
N ASN A 149 -5.79 -0.60 32.82
CA ASN A 149 -6.42 -0.16 31.58
C ASN A 149 -5.42 0.53 30.66
N LYS A 150 -5.51 0.27 29.35
CA LYS A 150 -4.68 0.94 28.33
C LYS A 150 -5.06 2.42 28.24
N ILE A 151 -4.12 3.29 28.59
CA ILE A 151 -4.24 4.76 28.48
C ILE A 151 -3.43 5.34 27.32
N GLY A 152 -2.57 4.53 26.69
CA GLY A 152 -1.80 4.94 25.52
C GLY A 152 -0.95 3.81 24.95
N ALA A 153 -0.11 4.15 23.96
CA ALA A 153 0.91 3.25 23.44
C ALA A 153 2.21 4.03 23.26
N GLU A 154 3.32 3.42 23.66
CA GLU A 154 4.64 3.86 23.26
C GLU A 154 4.83 3.51 21.79
N THR A 155 5.23 4.49 21.00
CA THR A 155 5.43 4.30 19.56
C THR A 155 6.87 4.57 19.18
N ARG A 156 7.40 3.76 18.28
CA ARG A 156 8.69 3.99 17.62
C ARG A 156 8.45 4.34 16.16
N ASP A 157 9.30 5.19 15.60
CA ASP A 157 9.33 5.41 14.16
C ASP A 157 9.89 4.18 13.43
N ARG A 158 9.18 3.75 12.39
CA ARG A 158 9.56 2.64 11.53
C ARG A 158 9.69 3.14 10.08
N PRO A 159 10.87 3.63 9.69
CA PRO A 159 11.09 4.09 8.31
C PRO A 159 10.97 2.90 7.35
N SER A 160 10.23 3.12 6.27
CA SER A 160 9.89 2.10 5.27
C SER A 160 10.13 2.65 3.87
N VAL A 161 10.80 1.89 3.03
CA VAL A 161 11.08 2.29 1.64
C VAL A 161 9.80 2.25 0.80
N ASP A 162 9.45 3.38 0.17
CA ASP A 162 8.42 3.47 -0.86
C ASP A 162 9.03 3.25 -2.25
N ASN A 163 8.71 2.10 -2.83
CA ASN A 163 9.21 1.73 -4.15
C ASN A 163 8.60 2.56 -5.29
N ASN A 164 7.43 3.18 -5.10
CA ASN A 164 6.77 3.92 -6.17
C ASN A 164 7.59 5.13 -6.66
N PRO A 165 8.02 6.08 -5.82
CA PRO A 165 8.86 7.20 -6.25
C PRO A 165 10.20 6.73 -6.81
N ILE A 166 10.79 5.66 -6.26
CA ILE A 166 12.04 5.08 -6.78
C ILE A 166 11.86 4.57 -8.21
N VAL A 167 10.78 3.83 -8.48
CA VAL A 167 10.47 3.33 -9.83
C VAL A 167 10.19 4.48 -10.80
N MET A 168 9.53 5.55 -10.35
CA MET A 168 9.30 6.73 -11.19
C MET A 168 10.60 7.46 -11.54
N ASP A 169 11.52 7.57 -10.59
CA ASP A 169 12.84 8.15 -10.84
C ASP A 169 13.71 7.25 -11.72
N LEU A 170 13.63 5.92 -11.56
CA LEU A 170 14.28 4.97 -12.47
C LEU A 170 13.75 5.10 -13.91
N LEU A 171 12.45 5.29 -14.09
CA LEU A 171 11.87 5.57 -15.42
C LEU A 171 12.42 6.89 -16.01
N GLY A 172 12.57 7.92 -15.18
CA GLY A 172 13.18 9.19 -15.55
C GLY A 172 14.64 9.02 -15.98
N TYR A 173 15.41 8.28 -15.18
CA TYR A 173 16.80 7.92 -15.43
C TYR A 173 16.99 7.21 -16.78
N VAL A 174 16.16 6.19 -17.06
CA VAL A 174 16.22 5.44 -18.33
C VAL A 174 15.88 6.35 -19.52
N LYS A 175 14.91 7.25 -19.39
CA LYS A 175 14.59 8.23 -20.44
C LYS A 175 15.76 9.19 -20.69
N HIS A 176 16.40 9.66 -19.62
CA HIS A 176 17.57 10.52 -19.70
C HIS A 176 18.72 9.82 -20.44
N LEU A 177 19.11 8.62 -20.00
CA LEU A 177 20.15 7.81 -20.65
C LEU A 177 19.84 7.55 -22.13
N LYS A 178 18.58 7.23 -22.46
CA LYS A 178 18.20 7.01 -23.86
C LYS A 178 18.43 8.26 -24.70
N ALA A 179 18.10 9.45 -24.19
CA ALA A 179 18.34 10.70 -24.89
C ALA A 179 19.84 10.95 -25.09
N GLU A 180 20.66 10.74 -24.07
CA GLU A 180 22.12 10.86 -24.17
C GLU A 180 22.71 9.91 -25.22
N ILE A 181 22.28 8.64 -25.22
CA ILE A 181 22.72 7.65 -26.20
C ILE A 181 22.39 8.09 -27.63
N GLU A 182 21.20 8.62 -27.88
CA GLU A 182 20.82 9.08 -29.23
C GLU A 182 21.59 10.34 -29.65
N MET A 183 21.86 11.26 -28.71
CA MET A 183 22.75 12.41 -28.97
C MET A 183 24.17 11.95 -29.33
N LEU A 184 24.73 11.01 -28.55
CA LEU A 184 26.06 10.45 -28.79
C LEU A 184 26.14 9.71 -30.13
N LYS A 185 25.14 8.88 -30.48
CA LYS A 185 25.06 8.21 -31.79
C LYS A 185 25.01 9.20 -32.94
N THR A 186 24.29 10.30 -32.79
CA THR A 186 24.20 11.37 -33.80
C THR A 186 25.54 12.05 -33.97
N ALA A 187 26.22 12.39 -32.87
CA ALA A 187 27.55 13.00 -32.90
C ALA A 187 28.61 12.09 -33.52
N LEU A 188 28.50 10.77 -33.33
CA LEU A 188 29.38 9.77 -33.94
C LEU A 188 29.13 9.56 -35.44
N LYS A 189 27.88 9.63 -35.91
CA LYS A 189 27.53 9.51 -37.34
C LYS A 189 27.78 10.77 -38.15
N GLY A 190 27.91 11.92 -37.50
CA GLY A 190 28.23 13.20 -38.12
C GLY A 190 29.74 13.46 -38.31
N LYS A 191 30.60 12.49 -37.97
CA LYS A 191 32.03 12.45 -38.32
C LYS A 191 32.27 11.43 -39.41
#